data_AF-A0A165BG13-F1
#
_entry.id   AF-A0A165BG13-F1
#
_cell.length_a   1.000
_cell.length_b   1.000
_cell.length_c   1.000
_cell.angle_alpha   90.00
_cell.angle_beta   90.00
_cell.angle_gamma   90.00
#
_symmetry.space_group_name_H-M   'P 1'
#
loop_
_entity.id
_entity.type
_entity.pdbx_description
1 polymer ?
#
loop_
_entity_poly.entity_id
_entity_poly.type
_entity_poly.pdbx_seq_one_letter_code
_entity_poly.pdbx_strand_id
1 'polypeptide(L)'
;MVWPSLRSLSPGIYTITNLACYNRANLPNDDEKASVTCKIPRRTMDAEQWEIQPSESQNGGRYTIRNVKYNQYASFEMNPEVASPVFGSRGEGWWVVTEMDSNQYGEDTYSIVCYHHSGLSWTLPDEGDNTPIELHPFARDRRSLWKIAPYPPLPKRPFPFTDRSILSLRSVEQTADTQYLHVQFEWIALPPNTVLEFPEPLLIVFHSEVIAEVQVEGEFKTNGHILFGTLRADDTNAFASFASTVVRDDDVQVSLEIYKFKYYAEETPESSPDRQYTYRHAWKKNFTFKGLRSFRERVTLCDFRITGSADDDHGPYMKSRVTVNIVNASVFTTMATISVGVYIGQTKIGTGHAKNLQLLPDTNTMNVQWQYRPLSPANQEVQNLMDQYFTTSRDLPITLSIESMSANICGNLVNLPRFDVDTRISGIGMQFIHHVDIHISAVAALLQRRVSFSFDIENPLDATLEIRDIELDCFVKGAHIASVKHRFWSQNKKARNFIIPPKEKQTSPRVPHAWLVADFVKTIQLACGGEAFLDVKVKSATLRIDRFILQGLTYNLHDIEFKLHWFH
;
A
#
# COMPACT_ATOMS: atom_id res chain seq x y z
N MET A 1 -11.26 14.29 -24.38
CA MET A 1 -10.82 12.96 -24.85
C MET A 1 -9.31 13.01 -24.85
N VAL A 2 -8.68 12.44 -23.83
CA VAL A 2 -7.21 12.39 -23.73
C VAL A 2 -6.76 11.31 -24.70
N TRP A 3 -6.01 11.68 -25.72
CA TRP A 3 -5.46 10.71 -26.67
C TRP A 3 -4.37 9.90 -25.92
N PRO A 4 -4.37 8.56 -26.01
CA PRO A 4 -3.30 7.75 -25.43
C PRO A 4 -1.93 8.22 -25.95
N SER A 5 -0.87 8.04 -25.17
CA SER A 5 0.49 8.45 -25.52
C SER A 5 0.82 8.01 -26.95
N LEU A 6 0.90 8.99 -27.85
CA LEU A 6 1.07 8.76 -29.28
C LEU A 6 2.44 8.16 -29.53
N ARG A 7 2.48 6.88 -29.92
CA ARG A 7 3.71 6.24 -30.39
C ARG A 7 4.23 7.02 -31.60
N SER A 8 5.48 7.47 -31.52
CA SER A 8 6.07 8.28 -32.58
C SER A 8 6.57 7.39 -33.72
N LEU A 9 6.26 7.79 -34.96
CA LEU A 9 6.86 7.18 -36.14
C LEU A 9 8.29 7.68 -36.26
N SER A 10 9.27 6.77 -36.38
CA SER A 10 10.68 7.14 -36.51
C SER A 10 10.92 7.94 -37.82
N PRO A 11 11.85 8.90 -37.85
CA PRO A 11 12.22 9.55 -39.10
C PRO A 11 12.77 8.53 -40.10
N GLY A 12 12.40 8.67 -41.38
CA GLY A 12 12.90 7.77 -42.42
C GLY A 12 12.11 7.85 -43.73
N ILE A 13 12.46 6.98 -44.67
CA ILE A 13 11.78 6.85 -45.96
C ILE A 13 10.75 5.72 -45.87
N TYR A 14 9.55 5.98 -46.35
CA TYR A 14 8.40 5.10 -46.27
C TYR A 14 7.66 5.00 -47.61
N THR A 15 6.83 3.98 -47.72
CA THR A 15 5.72 3.91 -48.67
C THR A 15 4.42 4.02 -47.88
N ILE A 16 3.44 4.75 -48.42
CA ILE A 16 2.15 5.01 -47.77
C ILE A 16 1.08 4.31 -48.62
N THR A 17 0.47 3.25 -48.10
CA THR A 17 -0.46 2.39 -48.85
C THR A 17 -1.85 2.44 -48.22
N ASN A 18 -2.89 2.74 -48.99
CA ASN A 18 -4.26 2.76 -48.48
C ASN A 18 -4.71 1.37 -48.03
N LEU A 19 -5.39 1.26 -46.90
CA LEU A 19 -5.77 -0.03 -46.31
C LEU A 19 -7.01 -0.67 -46.95
N ALA A 20 -7.86 0.12 -47.63
CA ALA A 20 -9.04 -0.37 -48.34
C ALA A 20 -8.70 -0.86 -49.75
N CYS A 21 -8.03 -0.01 -50.53
CA CYS A 21 -7.80 -0.27 -51.96
C CYS A 21 -6.41 -0.84 -52.26
N TYR A 22 -5.49 -0.81 -51.29
CA TYR A 22 -4.08 -1.19 -51.46
C TYR A 22 -3.29 -0.30 -52.43
N ASN A 23 -3.83 0.83 -52.88
CA ASN A 23 -3.11 1.80 -53.71
C ASN A 23 -2.05 2.56 -52.89
N ARG A 24 -0.90 2.89 -53.50
CA ARG A 24 0.18 3.68 -52.87
C ARG A 24 0.03 5.16 -53.17
N ALA A 25 0.27 6.02 -52.18
CA ALA A 25 0.36 7.45 -52.40
C ALA A 25 1.56 7.78 -53.30
N ASN A 26 1.31 8.61 -54.32
CA ASN A 26 2.24 8.96 -55.37
C ASN A 26 2.08 10.45 -55.70
N LEU A 27 3.19 11.16 -55.82
CA LEU A 27 3.18 12.49 -56.43
C LEU A 27 3.50 12.31 -57.92
N PRO A 28 2.66 12.73 -58.88
CA PRO A 28 2.88 12.40 -60.29
C PRO A 28 4.03 13.20 -60.93
N ASN A 29 4.20 14.48 -60.57
CA ASN A 29 5.20 15.39 -61.12
C ASN A 29 5.64 16.44 -60.06
N ASP A 30 6.49 17.38 -60.44
CA ASP A 30 7.00 18.47 -59.59
C ASP A 30 6.30 19.81 -59.82
N ASP A 31 5.11 19.82 -60.41
CA ASP A 31 4.31 21.04 -60.52
C ASP A 31 3.84 21.49 -59.11
N GLU A 32 3.87 22.79 -58.83
CA GLU A 32 3.34 23.31 -57.57
C GLU A 32 1.83 23.04 -57.51
N LYS A 33 1.36 22.50 -56.39
CA LYS A 33 -0.02 22.01 -56.19
C LYS A 33 -0.41 20.81 -57.06
N ALA A 34 0.54 20.04 -57.59
CA ALA A 34 0.21 18.74 -58.18
C ALA A 34 -0.47 17.84 -57.14
N SER A 35 -1.67 17.33 -57.45
CA SER A 35 -2.39 16.46 -56.52
C SER A 35 -1.59 15.20 -56.21
N VAL A 36 -1.53 14.83 -54.93
CA VAL A 36 -1.08 13.52 -54.51
C VAL A 36 -2.15 12.54 -54.91
N THR A 37 -1.79 11.57 -55.74
CA THR A 37 -2.71 10.56 -56.26
C THR A 37 -2.35 9.19 -55.71
N CYS A 38 -3.27 8.25 -55.82
CA CYS A 38 -3.03 6.86 -55.51
C CYS A 38 -2.64 6.08 -56.76
N LYS A 39 -1.71 5.12 -56.64
CA LYS A 39 -1.24 4.29 -57.74
C LYS A 39 -1.35 2.81 -57.40
N ILE A 40 -1.82 2.00 -58.33
CA ILE A 40 -1.92 0.55 -58.11
C ILE A 40 -0.50 -0.02 -57.97
N PRO A 41 -0.19 -0.75 -56.88
CA PRO A 41 1.15 -1.26 -56.62
C PRO A 41 1.67 -2.15 -57.75
N ARG A 42 2.81 -1.77 -58.33
CA ARG A 42 3.62 -2.65 -59.17
C ARG A 42 5.03 -2.69 -58.59
N ARG A 43 5.98 -2.06 -59.25
CA ARG A 43 7.31 -1.77 -58.72
C ARG A 43 7.29 -0.42 -58.01
N THR A 44 7.90 -0.33 -56.83
CA THR A 44 8.04 0.94 -56.13
C THR A 44 8.91 1.89 -56.93
N MET A 45 8.34 3.05 -57.24
CA MET A 45 9.02 4.16 -57.90
C MET A 45 9.41 5.20 -56.85
N ASP A 46 10.41 6.04 -57.12
CA ASP A 46 10.83 7.11 -56.19
C ASP A 46 9.70 8.13 -55.93
N ALA A 47 8.79 8.28 -56.89
CA ALA A 47 7.58 9.11 -56.75
C ALA A 47 6.57 8.57 -55.71
N GLU A 48 6.69 7.31 -55.33
CA GLU A 48 5.86 6.64 -54.32
C GLU A 48 6.56 6.57 -52.94
N GLN A 49 7.78 7.09 -52.85
CA GLN A 49 8.57 7.11 -51.62
C GLN A 49 8.42 8.47 -50.92
N TRP A 50 8.17 8.40 -49.62
CA TRP A 50 7.89 9.56 -48.79
C TRP A 50 8.80 9.54 -47.57
N GLU A 51 9.60 10.58 -47.41
CA GLU A 51 10.34 10.82 -46.19
C GLU A 51 9.40 11.44 -45.15
N ILE A 52 9.30 10.81 -43.99
CA ILE A 52 8.49 11.30 -42.87
C ILE A 52 9.45 11.72 -41.77
N GLN A 53 9.33 12.96 -41.30
CA GLN A 53 10.15 13.51 -40.23
C GLN A 53 9.26 14.10 -39.13
N PRO A 54 9.46 13.71 -37.85
CA PRO A 54 8.78 14.36 -36.74
C PRO A 54 9.34 15.78 -36.53
N SER A 55 8.50 16.71 -36.09
CA SER A 55 8.93 18.04 -35.68
C SER A 55 9.91 17.93 -34.49
N GLU A 56 11.01 18.69 -34.54
CA GLU A 56 11.97 18.80 -33.42
C GLU A 56 11.36 19.47 -32.16
N SER A 57 10.21 20.15 -32.31
CA SER A 57 9.51 20.75 -31.17
C SER A 57 8.91 19.65 -30.27
N GLN A 58 9.36 19.60 -29.02
CA GLN A 58 9.13 18.51 -28.06
C GLN A 58 7.66 18.16 -27.73
N ASN A 59 6.68 18.92 -28.22
CA ASN A 59 5.25 18.77 -27.84
C ASN A 59 4.30 18.38 -28.98
N GLY A 60 4.81 17.87 -30.10
CA GLY A 60 4.07 17.96 -31.36
C GLY A 60 3.14 16.82 -31.78
N GLY A 61 3.63 15.58 -31.80
CA GLY A 61 3.03 14.54 -32.65
C GLY A 61 2.88 14.97 -34.13
N ARG A 62 3.63 16.00 -34.54
CA ARG A 62 3.55 16.63 -35.87
C ARG A 62 4.63 16.06 -36.76
N TYR A 63 4.28 15.83 -38.01
CA TYR A 63 5.16 15.28 -39.03
C TYR A 63 5.08 16.10 -40.30
N THR A 64 6.23 16.24 -40.97
CA THR A 64 6.27 16.57 -42.39
C THR A 64 6.31 15.26 -43.18
N ILE A 65 5.67 15.26 -44.36
CA ILE A 65 5.65 14.12 -45.28
C ILE A 65 6.16 14.64 -46.62
N ARG A 66 7.40 14.30 -46.99
CA ARG A 66 8.12 14.85 -48.15
C ARG A 66 8.32 13.78 -49.21
N ASN A 67 7.92 14.06 -50.45
CA ASN A 67 8.16 13.16 -51.57
C ASN A 67 9.67 13.09 -51.88
N VAL A 68 10.23 11.88 -51.97
CA VAL A 68 11.67 11.67 -52.18
C VAL A 68 12.11 12.12 -53.58
N LYS A 69 11.33 11.81 -54.63
CA LYS A 69 11.72 12.12 -56.01
C LYS A 69 11.69 13.61 -56.32
N TYR A 70 10.63 14.29 -55.91
CA TYR A 70 10.39 15.69 -56.29
C TYR A 70 10.71 16.71 -55.20
N ASN A 71 11.10 16.25 -54.01
CA ASN A 71 11.45 17.09 -52.86
C ASN A 71 10.34 18.12 -52.50
N GLN A 72 9.08 17.69 -52.62
CA GLN A 72 7.91 18.49 -52.25
C GLN A 72 7.21 17.87 -51.04
N TYR A 73 6.69 18.71 -50.16
CA TYR A 73 5.88 18.28 -49.03
C TYR A 73 4.44 18.02 -49.46
N ALA A 74 3.85 16.94 -48.97
CA ALA A 74 2.41 16.77 -49.01
C ALA A 74 1.78 17.85 -48.13
N SER A 75 0.89 18.64 -48.73
CA SER A 75 0.29 19.83 -48.14
C SER A 75 -1.19 19.91 -48.53
N PHE A 76 -1.85 20.94 -48.02
CA PHE A 76 -3.26 21.23 -48.22
C PHE A 76 -3.49 22.74 -48.21
N GLU A 77 -4.65 23.21 -48.65
CA GLU A 77 -4.96 24.64 -48.66
C GLU A 77 -5.10 25.20 -47.24
N MET A 78 -4.92 26.51 -47.05
CA MET A 78 -4.96 27.12 -45.71
C MET A 78 -6.28 26.84 -44.97
N ASN A 79 -7.39 26.71 -45.71
CA ASN A 79 -8.71 26.36 -45.22
C ASN A 79 -9.27 25.21 -46.07
N PRO A 80 -8.83 23.96 -45.82
CA PRO A 80 -9.28 22.82 -46.61
C PRO A 80 -10.76 22.53 -46.33
N GLU A 81 -11.51 22.27 -47.39
CA GLU A 81 -12.88 21.78 -47.32
C GLU A 81 -12.92 20.25 -47.45
N VAL A 82 -14.08 19.64 -47.16
CA VAL A 82 -14.28 18.22 -47.46
C VAL A 82 -14.09 17.99 -48.96
N ALA A 83 -13.40 16.91 -49.31
CA ALA A 83 -12.95 16.59 -50.67
C ALA A 83 -11.85 17.52 -51.24
N SER A 84 -11.26 18.41 -50.44
CA SER A 84 -10.06 19.15 -50.88
C SER A 84 -8.90 18.17 -51.14
N PRO A 85 -8.16 18.32 -52.25
CA PRO A 85 -7.07 17.43 -52.57
C PRO A 85 -5.88 17.65 -51.64
N VAL A 86 -5.17 16.57 -51.32
CA VAL A 86 -3.78 16.65 -50.84
C VAL A 86 -2.89 16.91 -52.05
N PHE A 87 -1.95 17.84 -51.97
CA PHE A 87 -1.07 18.20 -53.08
C PHE A 87 0.38 18.36 -52.66
N GLY A 88 1.31 18.28 -53.63
CA GLY A 88 2.71 18.62 -53.44
C GLY A 88 2.92 20.13 -53.38
N SER A 89 3.69 20.61 -52.41
CA SER A 89 4.12 22.00 -52.30
C SER A 89 5.56 22.11 -51.84
N ARG A 90 6.22 23.21 -52.20
CA ARG A 90 7.52 23.58 -51.62
C ARG A 90 7.44 23.95 -50.15
N GLY A 91 6.28 24.41 -49.68
CA GLY A 91 6.04 24.75 -48.28
C GLY A 91 5.70 23.52 -47.44
N GLU A 92 6.18 23.50 -46.20
CA GLU A 92 5.92 22.39 -45.27
C GLU A 92 4.43 22.29 -44.90
N GLY A 93 3.84 21.12 -45.18
CA GLY A 93 2.55 20.71 -44.65
C GLY A 93 2.74 19.92 -43.36
N TRP A 94 2.02 20.31 -42.30
CA TRP A 94 2.07 19.64 -41.01
C TRP A 94 0.90 18.65 -40.84
N TRP A 95 1.25 17.42 -40.48
CA TRP A 95 0.31 16.32 -40.28
C TRP A 95 0.43 15.75 -38.88
N VAL A 96 -0.67 15.25 -38.33
CA VAL A 96 -0.68 14.37 -37.17
C VAL A 96 -0.75 12.94 -37.69
N VAL A 97 0.28 12.14 -37.41
CA VAL A 97 0.34 10.72 -37.78
C VAL A 97 0.12 9.90 -36.51
N THR A 98 -0.96 9.15 -36.48
CA THR A 98 -1.40 8.38 -35.31
C THR A 98 -1.43 6.90 -35.65
N GLU A 99 -0.69 6.09 -34.91
CA GLU A 99 -0.74 4.62 -35.04
C GLU A 99 -2.11 4.10 -34.60
N MET A 100 -2.67 3.20 -35.39
CA MET A 100 -3.96 2.56 -35.13
C MET A 100 -3.76 1.21 -34.45
N ASP A 101 -4.81 0.67 -33.83
CA ASP A 101 -4.75 -0.64 -33.17
C ASP A 101 -4.37 -1.75 -34.19
N SER A 102 -3.17 -2.29 -34.02
CA SER A 102 -2.63 -3.36 -34.86
C SER A 102 -3.47 -4.64 -34.84
N ASN A 103 -4.21 -4.92 -33.76
CA ASN A 103 -5.09 -6.08 -33.67
C ASN A 103 -6.32 -5.93 -34.58
N GLN A 104 -6.82 -4.70 -34.71
CA GLN A 104 -8.01 -4.41 -35.50
C GLN A 104 -7.68 -4.15 -36.98
N TYR A 105 -6.59 -3.43 -37.25
CA TYR A 105 -6.29 -2.92 -38.59
C TYR A 105 -5.03 -3.51 -39.23
N GLY A 106 -4.21 -4.23 -38.45
CA GLY A 106 -2.92 -4.77 -38.87
C GLY A 106 -1.75 -3.85 -38.53
N GLU A 107 -0.55 -4.43 -38.46
CA GLU A 107 0.70 -3.73 -38.17
C GLU A 107 0.99 -2.57 -39.14
N ASP A 108 1.67 -1.55 -38.62
CA ASP A 108 2.13 -0.38 -39.37
C ASP A 108 0.96 0.41 -40.00
N THR A 109 -0.22 0.39 -39.38
CA THR A 109 -1.40 1.15 -39.82
C THR A 109 -1.52 2.47 -39.07
N TYR A 110 -1.76 3.55 -39.80
CA TYR A 110 -1.82 4.90 -39.28
C TYR A 110 -3.01 5.68 -39.86
N SER A 111 -3.47 6.69 -39.12
CA SER A 111 -4.25 7.80 -39.68
C SER A 111 -3.35 9.01 -39.91
N ILE A 112 -3.59 9.76 -40.98
CA ILE A 112 -2.85 10.99 -41.32
C ILE A 112 -3.85 12.15 -41.34
N VAL A 113 -3.80 13.02 -40.33
CA VAL A 113 -4.78 14.08 -40.06
C VAL A 113 -4.14 15.46 -40.21
N CYS A 114 -4.86 16.45 -40.75
CA CYS A 114 -4.40 17.84 -40.83
C CYS A 114 -4.09 18.40 -39.44
N TYR A 115 -2.90 19.00 -39.25
CA TYR A 115 -2.51 19.51 -37.93
C TYR A 115 -3.40 20.67 -37.43
N HIS A 116 -3.69 21.64 -38.30
CA HIS A 116 -4.47 22.84 -37.93
C HIS A 116 -5.99 22.66 -38.00
N HIS A 117 -6.44 21.59 -38.67
CA HIS A 117 -7.86 21.31 -38.91
C HIS A 117 -8.18 19.94 -38.35
N SER A 118 -8.25 19.88 -37.02
CA SER A 118 -8.45 18.65 -36.24
C SER A 118 -9.78 18.00 -36.63
N GLY A 119 -9.73 17.09 -37.59
CA GLY A 119 -10.92 16.43 -38.10
C GLY A 119 -10.80 15.99 -39.54
N LEU A 120 -9.98 16.63 -40.37
CA LEU A 120 -9.79 16.22 -41.76
C LEU A 120 -8.58 15.30 -41.91
N SER A 121 -8.76 14.18 -42.61
CA SER A 121 -7.76 13.13 -42.78
C SER A 121 -7.62 12.69 -44.22
N TRP A 122 -6.43 12.20 -44.58
CA TRP A 122 -6.18 11.59 -45.88
C TRP A 122 -7.15 10.44 -46.11
N THR A 123 -7.92 10.52 -47.18
CA THR A 123 -8.92 9.51 -47.54
C THR A 123 -8.87 9.27 -49.03
N LEU A 124 -8.95 8.00 -49.41
CA LEU A 124 -9.02 7.58 -50.80
C LEU A 124 -10.48 7.31 -51.19
N PRO A 125 -11.12 8.14 -52.04
CA PRO A 125 -12.55 8.04 -52.32
C PRO A 125 -12.92 6.77 -53.12
N ASP A 126 -12.01 6.27 -53.97
CA ASP A 126 -12.23 5.08 -54.80
C ASP A 126 -10.91 4.33 -55.12
N GLU A 127 -11.02 3.16 -55.74
CA GLU A 127 -9.89 2.26 -56.05
C GLU A 127 -9.16 2.59 -57.37
N GLY A 128 -9.57 3.65 -58.07
CA GLY A 128 -9.03 4.03 -59.37
C GLY A 128 -7.52 4.29 -59.35
N ASP A 129 -6.87 4.00 -60.47
CA ASP A 129 -5.48 4.40 -60.67
C ASP A 129 -5.42 5.91 -60.91
N ASN A 130 -4.49 6.57 -60.22
CA ASN A 130 -4.32 8.03 -60.18
C ASN A 130 -5.50 8.80 -59.56
N THR A 131 -6.38 8.15 -58.80
CA THR A 131 -7.40 8.84 -58.02
C THR A 131 -6.74 9.77 -56.99
N PRO A 132 -7.12 11.06 -56.93
CA PRO A 132 -6.59 12.00 -55.94
C PRO A 132 -6.85 11.54 -54.51
N ILE A 133 -5.86 11.73 -53.63
CA ILE A 133 -6.06 11.62 -52.19
C ILE A 133 -6.73 12.90 -51.72
N GLU A 134 -7.85 12.76 -51.03
CA GLU A 134 -8.68 13.88 -50.59
C GLU A 134 -8.73 13.97 -49.06
N LEU A 135 -9.14 15.13 -48.57
CA LEU A 135 -9.39 15.37 -47.16
C LEU A 135 -10.86 15.14 -46.84
N HIS A 136 -11.12 14.20 -45.94
CA HIS A 136 -12.48 13.90 -45.44
C HIS A 136 -12.49 13.88 -43.90
N PRO A 137 -13.65 14.10 -43.26
CA PRO A 137 -13.80 13.90 -41.82
C PRO A 137 -13.25 12.54 -41.42
N PHE A 138 -12.38 12.50 -40.41
CA PHE A 138 -11.72 11.28 -39.98
C PHE A 138 -12.75 10.24 -39.57
N ALA A 139 -12.82 9.17 -40.34
CA ALA A 139 -13.58 7.99 -40.05
C ALA A 139 -12.61 6.83 -39.82
N ARG A 140 -12.96 5.92 -38.90
CA ARG A 140 -12.16 4.70 -38.64
C ARG A 140 -12.39 3.61 -39.70
N ASP A 141 -12.76 4.01 -40.91
CA ASP A 141 -12.91 3.11 -42.04
C ASP A 141 -11.59 2.94 -42.79
N ARG A 142 -11.46 1.84 -43.52
CA ARG A 142 -10.20 1.44 -44.15
C ARG A 142 -9.74 2.40 -45.26
N ARG A 143 -10.60 3.30 -45.76
CA ARG A 143 -10.24 4.30 -46.80
C ARG A 143 -9.50 5.50 -46.22
N SER A 144 -9.69 5.80 -44.94
CA SER A 144 -8.96 6.86 -44.21
C SER A 144 -7.75 6.32 -43.44
N LEU A 145 -7.47 5.02 -43.52
CA LEU A 145 -6.34 4.37 -42.87
C LEU A 145 -5.26 3.97 -43.87
N TRP A 146 -4.01 4.16 -43.47
CA TRP A 146 -2.85 4.03 -44.33
C TRP A 146 -1.80 3.16 -43.67
N LYS A 147 -1.32 2.16 -44.38
CA LYS A 147 -0.14 1.39 -44.01
C LYS A 147 1.11 2.19 -44.36
N ILE A 148 1.90 2.58 -43.36
CA ILE A 148 3.15 3.33 -43.54
C ILE A 148 4.32 2.36 -43.29
N ALA A 149 4.90 1.84 -44.37
CA ALA A 149 5.94 0.82 -44.31
C ALA A 149 7.31 1.39 -44.72
N PRO A 150 8.39 1.10 -43.97
CA PRO A 150 9.73 1.62 -44.29
C PRO A 150 10.20 1.16 -45.68
N TYR A 151 10.98 2.00 -46.35
CA TYR A 151 11.57 1.72 -47.65
C TYR A 151 13.10 1.89 -47.64
N PRO A 152 13.88 0.89 -48.12
CA PRO A 152 13.42 -0.40 -48.64
C PRO A 152 12.70 -1.22 -47.56
N PRO A 153 11.76 -2.12 -47.93
CA PRO A 153 11.02 -2.92 -46.97
C PRO A 153 11.97 -3.67 -46.05
N LEU A 154 11.88 -3.41 -44.75
CA LEU A 154 12.65 -4.17 -43.78
C LEU A 154 12.18 -5.63 -43.81
N PRO A 155 13.11 -6.61 -43.88
CA PRO A 155 12.73 -8.01 -43.79
C PRO A 155 12.00 -8.23 -42.46
N LYS A 156 10.73 -8.62 -42.50
CA LYS A 156 10.02 -9.03 -41.28
C LYS A 156 10.58 -10.37 -40.82
N ARG A 157 11.24 -10.37 -39.67
CA ARG A 157 11.73 -11.59 -39.04
C ARG A 157 10.60 -12.19 -38.19
N PRO A 158 10.45 -13.52 -38.18
CA PRO A 158 9.54 -14.16 -37.24
C PRO A 158 9.98 -13.85 -35.81
N PHE A 159 9.08 -14.06 -34.85
CA PHE A 159 9.44 -13.94 -33.44
C PHE A 159 10.66 -14.85 -33.14
N PRO A 160 11.71 -14.35 -32.47
CA PRO A 160 13.03 -14.99 -32.50
C PRO A 160 13.12 -16.32 -31.74
N PHE A 161 12.14 -16.67 -30.91
CA PHE A 161 12.09 -17.91 -30.14
C PHE A 161 10.65 -18.33 -29.81
N THR A 162 10.44 -19.58 -29.36
CA THR A 162 9.14 -19.96 -28.80
C THR A 162 9.07 -19.49 -27.35
N ASP A 163 8.20 -18.54 -27.05
CA ASP A 163 8.11 -17.96 -25.72
C ASP A 163 7.48 -18.93 -24.71
N ARG A 164 8.31 -19.38 -23.76
CA ARG A 164 7.91 -20.15 -22.56
C ARG A 164 8.35 -19.45 -21.28
N SER A 165 8.75 -18.19 -21.38
CA SER A 165 9.33 -17.47 -20.27
C SER A 165 8.26 -17.06 -19.26
N ILE A 166 8.66 -16.96 -17.99
CA ILE A 166 7.79 -16.58 -16.88
C ILE A 166 8.31 -15.26 -16.34
N LEU A 167 7.40 -14.29 -16.20
CA LEU A 167 7.67 -12.99 -15.62
C LEU A 167 7.00 -12.91 -14.25
N SER A 168 7.70 -12.37 -13.25
CA SER A 168 7.19 -12.14 -11.91
C SER A 168 7.72 -10.83 -11.36
N LEU A 169 6.89 -10.08 -10.65
CA LEU A 169 7.31 -8.85 -9.99
C LEU A 169 8.04 -9.20 -8.69
N ARG A 170 9.27 -8.71 -8.52
CA ARG A 170 10.13 -9.00 -7.36
C ARG A 170 10.09 -7.90 -6.31
N SER A 171 10.26 -6.66 -6.73
CA SER A 171 10.18 -5.51 -5.82
C SER A 171 9.64 -4.27 -6.53
N VAL A 172 8.98 -3.42 -5.74
CA VAL A 172 8.55 -2.08 -6.12
C VAL A 172 8.98 -1.12 -5.02
N GLU A 173 9.84 -0.16 -5.36
CA GLU A 173 10.47 0.74 -4.40
C GLU A 173 10.25 2.19 -4.83
N GLN A 174 9.99 3.05 -3.86
CA GLN A 174 9.84 4.49 -4.11
C GLN A 174 11.20 5.12 -4.42
N THR A 175 11.29 5.87 -5.52
CA THR A 175 12.51 6.62 -5.84
C THR A 175 12.56 7.96 -5.10
N ALA A 176 13.68 8.68 -5.21
CA ALA A 176 13.78 10.05 -4.70
C ALA A 176 12.78 11.01 -5.39
N ASP A 177 12.42 10.73 -6.64
CA ASP A 177 11.32 11.40 -7.33
C ASP A 177 10.03 10.63 -7.07
N THR A 178 9.09 11.29 -6.39
CA THR A 178 7.83 10.66 -6.02
C THR A 178 7.02 10.18 -7.22
N GLN A 179 7.21 10.74 -8.42
CA GLN A 179 6.47 10.35 -9.63
C GLN A 179 6.86 8.98 -10.18
N TYR A 180 8.00 8.45 -9.74
CA TYR A 180 8.59 7.23 -10.27
C TYR A 180 8.78 6.16 -9.18
N LEU A 181 8.65 4.90 -9.58
CA LEU A 181 8.98 3.73 -8.75
C LEU A 181 10.08 2.91 -9.43
N HIS A 182 11.10 2.48 -8.68
CA HIS A 182 11.98 1.44 -9.16
C HIS A 182 11.24 0.10 -9.10
N VAL A 183 11.28 -0.64 -10.19
CA VAL A 183 10.66 -1.95 -10.31
C VAL A 183 11.70 -2.97 -10.72
N GLN A 184 11.63 -4.14 -10.08
CA GLN A 184 12.43 -5.30 -10.46
C GLN A 184 11.50 -6.42 -10.87
N PHE A 185 11.69 -6.91 -12.09
CA PHE A 185 11.01 -8.11 -12.56
C PHE A 185 12.01 -9.26 -12.62
N GLU A 186 11.61 -10.42 -12.12
CA GLU A 186 12.29 -11.67 -12.45
C GLU A 186 11.67 -12.27 -13.70
N TRP A 187 12.51 -12.54 -14.68
CA TRP A 187 12.17 -13.08 -15.98
C TRP A 187 13.02 -14.30 -16.29
N ILE A 188 12.43 -15.47 -16.11
CA ILE A 188 13.09 -16.77 -16.25
C ILE A 188 12.65 -17.51 -17.52
N ALA A 189 13.39 -18.56 -17.88
CA ALA A 189 13.13 -19.41 -19.04
C ALA A 189 13.12 -18.67 -20.40
N LEU A 190 13.86 -17.57 -20.50
CA LEU A 190 14.29 -16.98 -21.76
C LEU A 190 15.50 -17.74 -22.32
N PRO A 191 15.76 -17.68 -23.65
CA PRO A 191 16.97 -18.26 -24.22
C PRO A 191 18.24 -17.70 -23.54
N PRO A 192 19.18 -18.55 -23.09
CA PRO A 192 20.38 -18.10 -22.40
C PRO A 192 21.34 -17.36 -23.34
N ASN A 193 22.26 -16.58 -22.78
CA ASN A 193 23.30 -15.81 -23.51
C ASN A 193 22.74 -14.85 -24.56
N THR A 194 21.56 -14.27 -24.30
CA THR A 194 20.94 -13.28 -25.18
C THR A 194 20.64 -11.99 -24.45
N VAL A 195 20.48 -10.93 -25.23
CA VAL A 195 20.20 -9.59 -24.76
C VAL A 195 18.89 -9.11 -25.36
N LEU A 196 18.07 -8.50 -24.50
CA LEU A 196 16.86 -7.78 -24.87
C LEU A 196 17.07 -6.30 -24.60
N GLU A 197 16.85 -5.47 -25.61
CA GLU A 197 16.75 -4.02 -25.45
C GLU A 197 15.32 -3.58 -25.77
N PHE A 198 14.81 -2.64 -24.98
CA PHE A 198 13.47 -2.10 -25.16
C PHE A 198 13.57 -0.62 -25.56
N PRO A 199 13.47 -0.30 -26.86
CA PRO A 199 13.60 1.08 -27.35
C PRO A 199 12.40 1.96 -26.95
N GLU A 200 11.31 1.36 -26.48
CA GLU A 200 10.11 2.06 -26.02
C GLU A 200 9.75 1.55 -24.61
N PRO A 201 9.05 2.37 -23.80
CA PRO A 201 8.54 1.92 -22.51
C PRO A 201 7.62 0.72 -22.66
N LEU A 202 7.68 -0.19 -21.69
CA LEU A 202 6.76 -1.32 -21.62
C LEU A 202 5.46 -0.84 -20.98
N LEU A 203 4.32 -1.38 -21.40
CA LEU A 203 3.02 -0.91 -20.88
C LEU A 203 2.49 -1.89 -19.84
N ILE A 204 2.12 -1.39 -18.67
CA ILE A 204 1.37 -2.17 -17.68
C ILE A 204 -0.11 -1.96 -17.94
N VAL A 205 -0.81 -3.05 -18.18
CA VAL A 205 -2.24 -3.08 -18.51
C VAL A 205 -3.00 -3.80 -17.40
N PHE A 206 -4.07 -3.15 -16.93
CA PHE A 206 -5.01 -3.68 -15.96
C PHE A 206 -6.43 -3.53 -16.52
N HIS A 207 -7.20 -4.63 -16.57
CA HIS A 207 -8.52 -4.66 -17.19
C HIS A 207 -8.60 -4.04 -18.60
N SER A 208 -7.58 -4.31 -19.43
CA SER A 208 -7.47 -3.80 -20.81
C SER A 208 -7.20 -2.29 -20.94
N GLU A 209 -6.92 -1.60 -19.84
CA GLU A 209 -6.49 -0.21 -19.83
C GLU A 209 -5.02 -0.09 -19.41
N VAL A 210 -4.27 0.78 -20.08
CA VAL A 210 -2.89 1.10 -19.69
C VAL A 210 -2.94 1.94 -18.42
N ILE A 211 -2.22 1.50 -17.39
CA ILE A 211 -2.18 2.16 -16.08
C ILE A 211 -0.80 2.74 -15.74
N ALA A 212 0.26 2.26 -16.40
CA ALA A 212 1.62 2.73 -16.19
C ALA A 212 2.54 2.35 -17.35
N GLU A 213 3.64 3.09 -17.48
CA GLU A 213 4.74 2.83 -18.39
C GLU A 213 5.98 2.39 -17.59
N VAL A 214 6.74 1.41 -18.09
CA VAL A 214 7.98 0.92 -17.48
C VAL A 214 9.17 1.26 -18.36
N GLN A 215 9.94 2.20 -17.84
CA GLN A 215 11.29 2.60 -18.17
C GLN A 215 12.37 1.52 -18.00
N VAL A 216 12.64 0.60 -18.93
CA VAL A 216 13.74 -0.36 -18.73
C VAL A 216 15.11 0.35 -18.67
N GLU A 217 15.90 -0.01 -17.67
CA GLU A 217 17.22 0.55 -17.43
C GLU A 217 18.29 -0.26 -18.18
N GLY A 218 18.74 0.26 -19.32
CA GLY A 218 19.81 -0.35 -20.13
C GLY A 218 19.41 -1.66 -20.83
N GLU A 219 20.40 -2.51 -21.07
CA GLU A 219 20.25 -3.80 -21.73
C GLU A 219 19.87 -4.90 -20.72
N PHE A 220 18.87 -5.73 -21.05
CA PHE A 220 18.50 -6.87 -20.23
C PHE A 220 19.19 -8.15 -20.71
N LYS A 221 20.15 -8.64 -19.94
CA LYS A 221 20.85 -9.91 -20.18
C LYS A 221 20.05 -11.07 -19.60
N THR A 222 19.64 -12.02 -20.44
CA THR A 222 18.71 -13.08 -20.03
C THR A 222 19.28 -14.03 -18.97
N ASN A 223 20.60 -14.17 -18.87
CA ASN A 223 21.28 -14.94 -17.83
C ASN A 223 21.17 -14.31 -16.43
N GLY A 224 20.96 -12.99 -16.35
CA GLY A 224 20.81 -12.30 -15.07
C GLY A 224 19.43 -12.49 -14.45
N HIS A 225 18.43 -12.88 -15.25
CA HIS A 225 17.03 -13.05 -14.89
C HIS A 225 16.32 -11.82 -14.30
N ILE A 226 17.02 -10.78 -13.84
CA ILE A 226 16.41 -9.58 -13.28
C ILE A 226 16.41 -8.45 -14.30
N LEU A 227 15.21 -7.98 -14.63
CA LEU A 227 14.95 -6.79 -15.43
C LEU A 227 14.70 -5.62 -14.48
N PHE A 228 15.54 -4.60 -14.57
CA PHE A 228 15.39 -3.36 -13.82
C PHE A 228 14.66 -2.33 -14.66
N GLY A 229 13.79 -1.56 -14.03
CA GLY A 229 13.16 -0.44 -14.68
C GLY A 229 12.61 0.59 -13.71
N THR A 230 12.20 1.72 -14.28
CA THR A 230 11.53 2.81 -13.60
C THR A 230 10.08 2.88 -14.09
N LEU A 231 9.11 2.64 -13.21
CA LEU A 231 7.68 2.70 -13.50
C LEU A 231 7.16 4.13 -13.29
N ARG A 232 6.42 4.65 -14.26
CA ARG A 232 5.66 5.90 -14.18
C ARG A 232 4.17 5.58 -14.32
N ALA A 233 3.39 5.90 -13.30
CA ALA A 233 1.94 5.76 -13.37
C ALA A 233 1.33 6.81 -14.29
N ASP A 234 0.30 6.42 -15.04
CA ASP A 234 -0.52 7.37 -15.78
C ASP A 234 -1.68 7.82 -14.89
N ASP A 235 -1.87 9.14 -14.77
CA ASP A 235 -2.97 9.72 -13.98
C ASP A 235 -4.31 9.54 -14.71
N THR A 236 -4.84 8.33 -14.59
CA THR A 236 -6.07 7.88 -15.24
C THR A 236 -7.03 7.30 -14.21
N ASN A 237 -8.32 7.32 -14.52
CA ASN A 237 -9.32 6.60 -13.72
C ASN A 237 -8.99 5.10 -13.60
N ALA A 238 -8.33 4.54 -14.62
CA ALA A 238 -7.84 3.16 -14.64
C ALA A 238 -6.80 2.92 -13.53
N PHE A 239 -5.84 3.83 -13.37
CA PHE A 239 -4.85 3.74 -12.29
C PHE A 239 -5.49 3.84 -10.90
N ALA A 240 -6.48 4.72 -10.71
CA ALA A 240 -7.21 4.80 -9.44
C ALA A 240 -7.94 3.48 -9.11
N SER A 241 -8.55 2.84 -10.11
CA SER A 241 -9.19 1.51 -9.99
C SER A 241 -8.16 0.42 -9.65
N PHE A 242 -7.01 0.44 -10.33
CA PHE A 242 -5.89 -0.45 -10.04
C PHE A 242 -5.37 -0.28 -8.60
N ALA A 243 -5.11 0.95 -8.18
CA ALA A 243 -4.65 1.25 -6.83
C ALA A 243 -5.67 0.76 -5.79
N SER A 244 -6.97 0.96 -6.01
CA SER A 244 -8.01 0.40 -5.15
C SER A 244 -7.97 -1.13 -5.06
N THR A 245 -7.72 -1.80 -6.19
CA THR A 245 -7.59 -3.26 -6.28
C THR A 245 -6.39 -3.76 -5.49
N VAL A 246 -5.21 -3.13 -5.65
CA VAL A 246 -3.99 -3.45 -4.89
C VAL A 246 -4.24 -3.42 -3.37
N VAL A 247 -5.15 -2.56 -2.92
CA VAL A 247 -5.45 -2.37 -1.50
C VAL A 247 -6.47 -3.38 -0.97
N ARG A 248 -7.37 -3.83 -1.83
CA ARG A 248 -8.54 -4.65 -1.45
C ARG A 248 -8.31 -6.13 -1.64
N ASP A 249 -7.51 -6.51 -2.61
CA ASP A 249 -7.41 -7.90 -3.06
C ASP A 249 -6.09 -8.53 -2.59
N ASP A 250 -6.11 -9.84 -2.40
CA ASP A 250 -4.92 -10.60 -1.99
C ASP A 250 -4.00 -10.83 -3.18
N ASP A 251 -4.57 -11.13 -4.35
CA ASP A 251 -3.85 -11.35 -5.60
C ASP A 251 -4.28 -10.30 -6.63
N VAL A 252 -3.30 -9.59 -7.18
CA VAL A 252 -3.52 -8.57 -8.22
C VAL A 252 -2.89 -9.09 -9.50
N GLN A 253 -3.72 -9.26 -10.53
CA GLN A 253 -3.26 -9.69 -11.84
C GLN A 253 -3.16 -8.50 -12.79
N VAL A 254 -2.01 -8.39 -13.45
CA VAL A 254 -1.76 -7.38 -14.49
C VAL A 254 -1.07 -8.04 -15.68
N SER A 255 -0.95 -7.29 -16.77
CA SER A 255 -0.13 -7.71 -17.91
C SER A 255 0.89 -6.66 -18.31
N LEU A 256 2.11 -7.08 -18.59
CA LEU A 256 3.14 -6.29 -19.25
C LEU A 256 3.03 -6.50 -20.76
N GLU A 257 2.89 -5.43 -21.52
CA GLU A 257 2.81 -5.46 -22.97
C GLU A 257 4.02 -4.77 -23.60
N ILE A 258 4.61 -5.46 -24.57
CA ILE A 258 5.84 -5.09 -25.24
C ILE A 258 5.55 -5.09 -26.73
N TYR A 259 5.91 -4.00 -27.40
CA TYR A 259 5.57 -3.81 -28.81
C TYR A 259 6.80 -3.70 -29.70
N LYS A 260 7.92 -3.26 -29.13
CA LYS A 260 9.21 -3.17 -29.81
C LYS A 260 10.30 -3.66 -28.88
N PHE A 261 11.18 -4.49 -29.41
CA PHE A 261 12.37 -4.94 -28.71
C PHE A 261 13.46 -5.31 -29.72
N LYS A 262 14.71 -5.24 -29.31
CA LYS A 262 15.82 -5.87 -30.04
C LYS A 262 16.17 -7.17 -29.33
N TYR A 263 16.60 -8.16 -30.10
CA TYR A 263 17.01 -9.45 -29.59
C TYR A 263 18.22 -9.95 -30.36
N TYR A 264 19.31 -10.18 -29.64
CA TYR A 264 20.58 -10.59 -30.22
C TYR A 264 21.42 -11.37 -29.18
N ALA A 265 22.43 -12.11 -29.64
CA ALA A 265 23.34 -12.84 -28.74
C ALA A 265 24.28 -11.85 -28.02
N GLU A 266 24.63 -12.11 -26.76
CA GLU A 266 25.44 -11.17 -25.95
C GLU A 266 26.78 -10.77 -26.59
N GLU A 267 27.40 -11.68 -27.36
CA GLU A 267 28.67 -11.46 -28.05
C GLU A 267 28.52 -10.68 -29.38
N THR A 268 27.31 -10.28 -29.75
CA THR A 268 27.04 -9.63 -31.04
C THR A 268 27.65 -8.21 -31.08
N PRO A 269 28.51 -7.89 -32.07
CA PRO A 269 29.09 -6.55 -32.21
C PRO A 269 28.03 -5.45 -32.36
N GLU A 270 28.29 -4.24 -31.84
CA GLU A 270 27.38 -3.08 -31.94
C GLU A 270 27.00 -2.73 -33.40
N SER A 271 27.92 -2.92 -34.33
CA SER A 271 27.72 -2.66 -35.75
C SER A 271 26.94 -3.77 -36.49
N SER A 272 26.62 -4.88 -35.82
CA SER A 272 25.93 -5.99 -36.46
C SER A 272 24.48 -5.62 -36.84
N PRO A 273 24.02 -5.97 -38.06
CA PRO A 273 22.62 -5.76 -38.46
C PRO A 273 21.63 -6.48 -37.53
N ASP A 274 22.03 -7.58 -36.89
CA ASP A 274 21.17 -8.31 -35.95
C ASP A 274 20.91 -7.52 -34.67
N ARG A 275 21.91 -6.81 -34.16
CA ARG A 275 21.78 -5.94 -32.98
C ARG A 275 21.00 -4.66 -33.30
N GLN A 276 21.04 -4.19 -34.54
CA GLN A 276 20.28 -3.03 -35.00
C GLN A 276 18.82 -3.37 -35.35
N TYR A 277 18.47 -4.66 -35.48
CA TYR A 277 17.13 -5.07 -35.85
C TYR A 277 16.14 -4.95 -34.69
N THR A 278 15.11 -4.14 -34.88
CA THR A 278 13.99 -4.00 -33.94
C THR A 278 12.83 -4.88 -34.38
N TYR A 279 12.52 -5.88 -33.56
CA TYR A 279 11.31 -6.69 -33.67
C TYR A 279 10.09 -5.85 -33.31
N ARG A 280 9.03 -5.94 -34.13
CA ARG A 280 7.75 -5.23 -33.96
C ARG A 280 6.62 -6.22 -33.76
N HIS A 281 6.71 -7.01 -32.70
CA HIS A 281 5.73 -8.05 -32.36
C HIS A 281 5.05 -7.69 -31.05
N ALA A 282 3.73 -7.82 -30.99
CA ALA A 282 2.99 -7.71 -29.74
C ALA A 282 3.34 -8.90 -28.83
N TRP A 283 4.00 -8.62 -27.72
CA TRP A 283 4.45 -9.61 -26.75
C TRP A 283 3.90 -9.28 -25.37
N LYS A 284 3.03 -10.16 -24.87
CA LYS A 284 2.26 -9.96 -23.63
C LYS A 284 2.68 -10.96 -22.56
N LYS A 285 2.92 -10.46 -21.35
CA LYS A 285 3.21 -11.25 -20.15
C LYS A 285 2.21 -10.97 -19.05
N ASN A 286 1.43 -11.97 -18.67
CA ASN A 286 0.56 -11.88 -17.50
C ASN A 286 1.33 -12.32 -16.26
N PHE A 287 1.17 -11.58 -15.17
CA PHE A 287 1.72 -11.96 -13.88
C PHE A 287 0.80 -11.51 -12.75
N THR A 288 0.97 -12.16 -11.60
CA THR A 288 0.19 -11.91 -10.38
C THR A 288 1.15 -11.61 -9.24
N PHE A 289 0.80 -10.64 -8.42
CA PHE A 289 1.54 -10.31 -7.19
C PHE A 289 0.56 -10.12 -6.02
N LYS A 290 1.08 -10.19 -4.80
CA LYS A 290 0.27 -10.01 -3.60
C LYS A 290 -0.07 -8.55 -3.38
N GLY A 291 -1.34 -8.25 -3.13
CA GLY A 291 -1.82 -6.93 -2.72
C GLY A 291 -1.60 -6.66 -1.22
N LEU A 292 -2.07 -5.49 -0.77
CA LEU A 292 -2.00 -5.06 0.62
C LEU A 292 -3.08 -5.69 1.50
N ARG A 293 -4.04 -6.44 0.96
CA ARG A 293 -4.99 -7.21 1.80
C ARG A 293 -4.24 -8.18 2.73
N SER A 294 -3.14 -8.76 2.25
CA SER A 294 -2.25 -9.63 3.01
C SER A 294 -1.81 -9.04 4.36
N PHE A 295 -1.68 -7.71 4.45
CA PHE A 295 -1.31 -6.99 5.68
C PHE A 295 -2.37 -7.16 6.77
N ARG A 296 -3.66 -7.20 6.40
CA ARG A 296 -4.78 -7.14 7.34
C ARG A 296 -4.85 -8.35 8.27
N GLU A 297 -4.36 -9.48 7.79
CA GLU A 297 -4.50 -10.77 8.50
C GLU A 297 -3.23 -11.13 9.30
N ARG A 298 -2.19 -10.28 9.26
CA ARG A 298 -0.87 -10.61 9.80
C ARG A 298 -0.28 -9.50 10.67
N VAL A 299 -1.11 -8.90 11.52
CA VAL A 299 -0.68 -7.96 12.55
C VAL A 299 -0.77 -8.63 13.92
N THR A 300 0.36 -8.71 14.61
CA THR A 300 0.43 -9.19 15.99
C THR A 300 0.97 -8.10 16.90
N LEU A 301 0.35 -7.96 18.06
CA LEU A 301 0.82 -7.06 19.10
C LEU A 301 1.56 -7.87 20.17
N CYS A 302 2.70 -7.36 20.61
CA CYS A 302 3.44 -7.92 21.72
C CYS A 302 3.96 -6.79 22.62
N ASP A 303 4.36 -7.17 23.84
CA ASP A 303 4.99 -6.26 24.80
C ASP A 303 4.17 -4.98 25.05
N PHE A 304 2.86 -5.12 25.25
CA PHE A 304 2.02 -3.99 25.66
C PHE A 304 2.40 -3.56 27.09
N ARG A 305 2.73 -2.28 27.27
CA ARG A 305 3.14 -1.70 28.55
C ARG A 305 2.49 -0.35 28.79
N ILE A 306 1.99 -0.13 29.99
CA ILE A 306 1.52 1.18 30.45
C ILE A 306 2.72 1.96 31.00
N THR A 307 3.01 3.10 30.39
CA THR A 307 4.22 3.92 30.64
C THR A 307 3.94 5.25 31.33
N GLY A 308 2.67 5.62 31.50
CA GLY A 308 2.28 6.80 32.27
C GLY A 308 0.89 7.32 31.91
N SER A 309 0.68 8.62 32.10
CA SER A 309 -0.52 9.33 31.62
C SER A 309 -0.18 10.69 30.99
N ALA A 310 -1.14 11.26 30.25
CA ALA A 310 -1.13 12.65 29.82
C ALA A 310 -2.56 13.15 29.55
N ASP A 311 -2.65 14.41 29.17
CA ASP A 311 -3.88 15.09 28.82
C ASP A 311 -3.75 15.65 27.39
N ASP A 312 -4.84 15.64 26.64
CA ASP A 312 -4.97 16.38 25.37
C ASP A 312 -6.33 17.07 25.30
N ASP A 313 -6.70 17.59 24.12
CA ASP A 313 -7.98 18.28 23.90
C ASP A 313 -9.22 17.39 24.14
N HIS A 314 -9.04 16.07 24.22
CA HIS A 314 -10.09 15.09 24.51
C HIS A 314 -10.07 14.60 25.96
N GLY A 315 -9.17 15.15 26.80
CA GLY A 315 -9.06 14.85 28.22
C GLY A 315 -7.91 13.90 28.59
N PRO A 316 -7.92 13.37 29.83
CA PRO A 316 -6.83 12.51 30.34
C PRO A 316 -6.82 11.15 29.64
N TYR A 317 -5.63 10.60 29.42
CA TYR A 317 -5.41 9.27 28.85
C TYR A 317 -4.19 8.58 29.45
N MET A 318 -4.19 7.25 29.40
CA MET A 318 -3.02 6.44 29.76
C MET A 318 -2.10 6.30 28.55
N LYS A 319 -0.82 6.60 28.75
CA LYS A 319 0.23 6.36 27.76
C LYS A 319 0.63 4.90 27.83
N SER A 320 0.56 4.24 26.70
CA SER A 320 1.03 2.87 26.55
C SER A 320 1.98 2.75 25.36
N ARG A 321 2.86 1.76 25.41
CA ARG A 321 3.71 1.35 24.30
C ARG A 321 3.37 -0.08 23.94
N VAL A 322 3.34 -0.39 22.65
CA VAL A 322 3.15 -1.74 22.14
C VAL A 322 4.11 -1.98 20.99
N THR A 323 4.69 -3.18 20.96
CA THR A 323 5.45 -3.63 19.79
C THR A 323 4.47 -4.24 18.80
N VAL A 324 4.46 -3.72 17.58
CA VAL A 324 3.61 -4.19 16.48
C VAL A 324 4.50 -4.93 15.50
N ASN A 325 4.19 -6.19 15.24
CA ASN A 325 4.77 -6.94 14.14
C ASN A 325 3.74 -7.04 13.02
N ILE A 326 4.17 -6.71 11.82
CA ILE A 326 3.35 -6.67 10.61
C ILE A 326 4.07 -7.50 9.55
N VAL A 327 3.38 -8.47 8.97
CA VAL A 327 3.90 -9.21 7.81
C VAL A 327 3.27 -8.69 6.52
N ASN A 328 4.05 -7.95 5.74
CA ASN A 328 3.67 -7.47 4.41
C ASN A 328 4.06 -8.52 3.37
N ALA A 329 3.08 -9.32 2.91
CA ALA A 329 3.33 -10.30 1.86
C ALA A 329 3.43 -9.69 0.45
N SER A 330 3.19 -8.39 0.30
CA SER A 330 3.33 -7.72 -1.00
C SER A 330 4.78 -7.37 -1.30
N VAL A 331 5.04 -7.12 -2.57
CA VAL A 331 6.36 -6.69 -3.09
C VAL A 331 6.56 -5.18 -3.02
N PHE A 332 5.60 -4.43 -2.47
CA PHE A 332 5.66 -2.98 -2.37
C PHE A 332 6.38 -2.55 -1.10
N THR A 333 7.37 -1.67 -1.30
CA THR A 333 7.87 -0.79 -0.25
C THR A 333 7.12 0.53 -0.30
N THR A 334 6.47 0.92 0.80
CA THR A 334 5.73 2.19 0.85
C THR A 334 5.85 2.87 2.20
N MET A 335 5.70 4.20 2.22
CA MET A 335 5.53 4.98 3.43
C MET A 335 4.05 5.27 3.66
N ALA A 336 3.55 4.89 4.83
CA ALA A 336 2.17 5.10 5.22
C ALA A 336 2.06 5.95 6.50
N THR A 337 1.00 6.74 6.58
CA THR A 337 0.53 7.31 7.85
C THR A 337 -0.77 6.63 8.23
N ILE A 338 -0.84 6.12 9.46
CA ILE A 338 -1.93 5.28 9.95
C ILE A 338 -2.52 5.87 11.23
N SER A 339 -3.85 5.98 11.26
CA SER A 339 -4.65 6.21 12.46
C SER A 339 -5.44 4.97 12.81
N VAL A 340 -5.29 4.49 14.04
CA VAL A 340 -5.89 3.25 14.52
C VAL A 340 -6.78 3.54 15.71
N GLY A 341 -8.05 3.13 15.63
CA GLY A 341 -8.92 3.00 16.79
C GLY A 341 -8.76 1.60 17.38
N VAL A 342 -8.60 1.51 18.70
CA VAL A 342 -8.48 0.22 19.38
C VAL A 342 -9.78 -0.10 20.10
N TYR A 343 -10.31 -1.31 19.87
CA TYR A 343 -11.62 -1.74 20.32
C TYR A 343 -11.56 -3.05 21.09
N ILE A 344 -12.48 -3.19 22.03
CA ILE A 344 -12.82 -4.45 22.71
C ILE A 344 -14.31 -4.64 22.54
N GLY A 345 -14.71 -5.74 21.90
CA GLY A 345 -16.10 -5.91 21.49
C GLY A 345 -16.51 -4.73 20.60
N GLN A 346 -17.43 -3.91 21.08
CA GLN A 346 -17.89 -2.71 20.38
C GLN A 346 -17.41 -1.40 21.02
N THR A 347 -16.66 -1.48 22.14
CA THR A 347 -16.20 -0.30 22.87
C THR A 347 -14.82 0.14 22.37
N LYS A 348 -14.72 1.39 21.88
CA LYS A 348 -13.42 2.03 21.61
C LYS A 348 -12.73 2.36 22.93
N ILE A 349 -11.52 1.83 23.12
CA ILE A 349 -10.73 1.97 24.35
C ILE A 349 -9.46 2.80 24.15
N GLY A 350 -9.17 3.24 22.93
CA GLY A 350 -8.05 4.14 22.69
C GLY A 350 -7.75 4.36 21.21
N THR A 351 -6.64 5.05 20.98
CA THR A 351 -6.13 5.39 19.66
C THR A 351 -4.62 5.18 19.57
N GLY A 352 -4.18 4.69 18.42
CA GLY A 352 -2.77 4.60 18.05
C GLY A 352 -2.52 5.43 16.79
N HIS A 353 -1.36 6.05 16.72
CA HIS A 353 -0.93 6.79 15.54
C HIS A 353 0.49 6.40 15.15
N ALA A 354 0.69 6.10 13.88
CA ALA A 354 2.01 5.86 13.29
C ALA A 354 2.18 6.78 12.08
N LYS A 355 3.20 7.64 12.11
CA LYS A 355 3.54 8.54 11.00
C LYS A 355 4.77 8.01 10.28
N ASN A 356 4.79 8.16 8.95
CA ASN A 356 5.92 7.75 8.10
C ASN A 356 6.35 6.30 8.34
N LEU A 357 5.38 5.41 8.52
CA LEU A 357 5.64 4.00 8.67
C LEU A 357 6.13 3.46 7.33
N GLN A 358 7.41 3.10 7.28
CA GLN A 358 7.95 2.33 6.17
C GLN A 358 7.49 0.88 6.29
N LEU A 359 6.71 0.44 5.32
CA LEU A 359 6.29 -0.95 5.15
C LEU A 359 7.21 -1.57 4.11
N LEU A 360 8.15 -2.38 4.55
CA LEU A 360 8.99 -3.22 3.70
C LEU A 360 8.27 -4.53 3.42
N PRO A 361 8.61 -5.26 2.33
CA PRO A 361 8.24 -6.66 2.19
C PRO A 361 8.67 -7.49 3.42
N ASP A 362 7.93 -8.56 3.70
CA ASP A 362 8.13 -9.45 4.84
C ASP A 362 7.81 -8.80 6.21
N THR A 363 8.62 -9.10 7.23
CA THR A 363 8.31 -8.78 8.62
C THR A 363 8.82 -7.39 8.99
N ASN A 364 7.91 -6.55 9.47
CA ASN A 364 8.18 -5.21 9.97
C ASN A 364 7.87 -5.17 11.46
N THR A 365 8.82 -4.74 12.29
CA THR A 365 8.65 -4.58 13.73
C THR A 365 8.80 -3.12 14.11
N MET A 366 7.85 -2.58 14.86
CA MET A 366 7.88 -1.18 15.30
C MET A 366 7.28 -1.00 16.69
N ASN A 367 7.70 0.07 17.37
CA ASN A 367 7.11 0.50 18.64
C ASN A 367 6.09 1.60 18.38
N VAL A 368 4.84 1.38 18.77
CA VAL A 368 3.76 2.36 18.62
C VAL A 368 3.36 2.91 19.99
N GLN A 369 3.15 4.22 20.04
CA GLN A 369 2.50 4.85 21.20
C GLN A 369 0.99 4.70 21.07
N TRP A 370 0.39 4.15 22.12
CA TRP A 370 -1.05 3.97 22.23
C TRP A 370 -1.58 4.88 23.34
N GLN A 371 -2.52 5.73 22.99
CA GLN A 371 -3.32 6.53 23.91
C GLN A 371 -4.55 5.72 24.35
N TYR A 372 -4.50 5.12 25.53
CA TYR A 372 -5.60 4.34 26.08
C TYR A 372 -6.56 5.25 26.87
N ARG A 373 -7.81 5.31 26.42
CA ARG A 373 -8.92 6.11 26.96
C ARG A 373 -10.12 5.20 27.19
N PRO A 374 -10.17 4.48 28.31
CA PRO A 374 -11.37 3.73 28.66
C PRO A 374 -12.50 4.70 28.98
N LEU A 375 -13.75 4.26 28.82
CA LEU A 375 -14.89 4.98 29.36
C LEU A 375 -14.72 5.20 30.88
N SER A 376 -15.15 6.35 31.38
CA SER A 376 -15.12 6.68 32.82
C SER A 376 -16.53 7.02 33.30
N PRO A 377 -17.18 6.19 34.15
CA PRO A 377 -16.63 4.97 34.76
C PRO A 377 -16.41 3.83 33.75
N ALA A 378 -15.48 2.92 34.06
CA ALA A 378 -15.19 1.76 33.20
C ALA A 378 -16.45 0.89 33.05
N ASN A 379 -16.83 0.58 31.82
CA ASN A 379 -17.90 -0.38 31.55
C ASN A 379 -17.42 -1.82 31.82
N GLN A 380 -18.33 -2.80 31.78
CA GLN A 380 -18.00 -4.20 32.08
C GLN A 380 -16.92 -4.77 31.14
N GLU A 381 -16.90 -4.39 29.87
CA GLU A 381 -15.89 -4.88 28.90
C GLU A 381 -14.48 -4.40 29.25
N VAL A 382 -14.33 -3.12 29.56
CA VAL A 382 -13.08 -2.52 30.01
C VAL A 382 -12.63 -3.13 31.34
N GLN A 383 -13.55 -3.32 32.29
CA GLN A 383 -13.24 -3.94 33.58
C GLN A 383 -12.73 -5.37 33.39
N ASN A 384 -13.42 -6.18 32.57
CA ASN A 384 -13.03 -7.54 32.28
C ASN A 384 -11.66 -7.61 31.60
N LEU A 385 -11.36 -6.70 30.67
CA LEU A 385 -10.03 -6.64 30.06
C LEU A 385 -8.97 -6.32 31.11
N MET A 386 -9.16 -5.27 31.90
CA MET A 386 -8.15 -4.85 32.86
C MET A 386 -7.91 -5.92 33.93
N ASP A 387 -8.98 -6.59 34.39
CA ASP A 387 -8.87 -7.77 35.25
C ASP A 387 -8.01 -8.84 34.58
N GLN A 388 -8.39 -9.31 33.39
CA GLN A 388 -7.66 -10.38 32.70
C GLN A 388 -6.22 -9.98 32.34
N TYR A 389 -5.98 -8.72 31.99
CA TYR A 389 -4.66 -8.19 31.67
C TYR A 389 -3.74 -8.28 32.87
N PHE A 390 -4.21 -7.89 34.05
CA PHE A 390 -3.38 -7.97 35.25
C PHE A 390 -3.28 -9.38 35.82
N THR A 391 -4.38 -10.13 35.88
CA THR A 391 -4.44 -11.39 36.64
C THR A 391 -4.10 -12.63 35.82
N THR A 392 -4.08 -12.54 34.48
CA THR A 392 -3.80 -13.70 33.62
C THR A 392 -2.70 -13.41 32.61
N SER A 393 -1.92 -14.43 32.24
CA SER A 393 -0.97 -14.37 31.12
C SER A 393 -1.61 -14.77 29.79
N ARG A 394 -2.95 -14.74 29.69
CA ARG A 394 -3.67 -15.17 28.49
C ARG A 394 -3.65 -14.07 27.43
N ASP A 395 -3.80 -14.50 26.19
CA ASP A 395 -4.03 -13.60 25.07
C ASP A 395 -5.45 -13.02 25.16
N LEU A 396 -5.53 -11.70 25.15
CA LEU A 396 -6.76 -10.93 25.22
C LEU A 396 -7.10 -10.43 23.81
N PRO A 397 -8.25 -10.83 23.24
CA PRO A 397 -8.63 -10.42 21.90
C PRO A 397 -8.95 -8.93 21.88
N ILE A 398 -8.40 -8.22 20.90
CA ILE A 398 -8.73 -6.84 20.60
C ILE A 398 -8.89 -6.65 19.10
N THR A 399 -9.68 -5.66 18.71
CA THR A 399 -9.85 -5.31 17.30
C THR A 399 -9.21 -3.95 17.04
N LEU A 400 -8.32 -3.88 16.06
CA LEU A 400 -7.72 -2.65 15.56
C LEU A 400 -8.52 -2.19 14.34
N SER A 401 -9.28 -1.12 14.49
CA SER A 401 -9.97 -0.48 13.37
C SER A 401 -9.04 0.56 12.77
N ILE A 402 -8.54 0.31 11.57
CA ILE A 402 -7.74 1.27 10.81
C ILE A 402 -8.68 2.36 10.27
N GLU A 403 -8.78 3.47 10.99
CA GLU A 403 -9.74 4.56 10.71
C GLU A 403 -9.33 5.37 9.49
N SER A 404 -8.02 5.58 9.32
CA SER A 404 -7.45 6.17 8.12
C SER A 404 -6.05 5.63 7.89
N MET A 405 -5.73 5.36 6.63
CA MET A 405 -4.37 5.05 6.20
C MET A 405 -4.15 5.73 4.85
N SER A 406 -3.09 6.51 4.75
CA SER A 406 -2.71 7.17 3.52
C SER A 406 -1.29 6.75 3.14
N ALA A 407 -1.11 6.29 1.91
CA ALA A 407 0.17 5.91 1.35
C ALA A 407 0.42 6.72 0.07
N ASN A 408 1.67 7.12 -0.17
CA ASN A 408 2.03 7.75 -1.43
C ASN A 408 2.45 6.66 -2.43
N ILE A 409 1.74 6.56 -3.56
CA ILE A 409 2.02 5.61 -4.64
C ILE A 409 2.18 6.43 -5.92
N CYS A 410 3.38 6.44 -6.50
CA CYS A 410 3.72 7.23 -7.71
C CYS A 410 3.37 8.72 -7.60
N GLY A 411 3.55 9.33 -6.42
CA GLY A 411 3.31 10.77 -6.21
C GLY A 411 1.86 11.08 -5.87
N ASN A 412 0.98 10.09 -5.98
CA ASN A 412 -0.43 10.20 -5.64
C ASN A 412 -0.68 9.72 -4.22
N LEU A 413 -1.35 10.57 -3.44
CA LEU A 413 -1.82 10.20 -2.10
C LEU A 413 -3.03 9.26 -2.24
N VAL A 414 -2.80 7.97 -1.98
CA VAL A 414 -3.85 6.95 -2.00
C VAL A 414 -4.32 6.71 -0.57
N ASN A 415 -5.61 6.93 -0.34
CA ASN A 415 -6.25 6.60 0.93
C ASN A 415 -6.78 5.16 0.88
N LEU A 416 -6.35 4.34 1.84
CA LEU A 416 -6.88 2.99 1.98
C LEU A 416 -8.25 3.08 2.68
N PRO A 417 -9.24 2.27 2.26
CA PRO A 417 -10.52 2.21 2.94
C PRO A 417 -10.33 1.67 4.35
N ARG A 418 -11.24 2.04 5.26
CA ARG A 418 -11.26 1.50 6.62
C ARG A 418 -11.33 -0.04 6.59
N PHE A 419 -10.54 -0.67 7.44
CA PHE A 419 -10.60 -2.11 7.68
C PHE A 419 -10.25 -2.43 9.13
N ASP A 420 -10.75 -3.56 9.58
CA ASP A 420 -10.51 -4.05 10.93
C ASP A 420 -9.47 -5.18 10.89
N VAL A 421 -8.66 -5.23 11.94
CA VAL A 421 -7.66 -6.28 12.16
C VAL A 421 -7.89 -6.86 13.53
N ASP A 422 -8.29 -8.13 13.56
CA ASP A 422 -8.42 -8.88 14.81
C ASP A 422 -7.03 -9.34 15.26
N THR A 423 -6.68 -8.98 16.48
CA THR A 423 -5.39 -9.31 17.08
C THR A 423 -5.54 -9.56 18.56
N ARG A 424 -4.43 -9.67 19.27
CA ARG A 424 -4.38 -10.00 20.69
C ARG A 424 -3.26 -9.28 21.38
N ILE A 425 -3.49 -8.93 22.65
CA ILE A 425 -2.44 -8.50 23.58
C ILE A 425 -2.30 -9.55 24.66
N SER A 426 -1.07 -9.84 25.08
CA SER A 426 -0.86 -10.76 26.20
C SER A 426 -1.06 -10.03 27.52
N GLY A 427 -1.86 -10.63 28.41
CA GLY A 427 -1.92 -10.20 29.81
C GLY A 427 -0.57 -10.38 30.49
N ILE A 428 -0.27 -9.54 31.48
CA ILE A 428 0.97 -9.61 32.25
C ILE A 428 0.95 -10.73 33.29
N GLY A 429 -0.25 -11.17 33.73
CA GLY A 429 -0.42 -12.24 34.71
C GLY A 429 0.35 -12.02 36.01
N MET A 430 0.53 -10.76 36.42
CA MET A 430 1.24 -10.41 37.65
C MET A 430 0.22 -10.18 38.77
N GLN A 431 0.35 -10.94 39.85
CA GLN A 431 -0.38 -10.66 41.09
C GLN A 431 0.14 -9.37 41.71
N PHE A 432 -0.73 -8.38 41.93
CA PHE A 432 -0.32 -7.14 42.58
C PHE A 432 0.08 -7.33 44.04
N ILE A 433 -0.61 -8.24 44.77
CA ILE A 433 -0.38 -8.49 46.19
C ILE A 433 0.30 -9.85 46.32
N HIS A 434 1.52 -9.86 46.84
CA HIS A 434 2.28 -11.10 47.05
C HIS A 434 2.26 -11.58 48.49
N HIS A 435 2.18 -10.65 49.43
CA HIS A 435 2.21 -10.95 50.85
C HIS A 435 1.28 -10.03 51.63
N VAL A 436 0.64 -10.56 52.67
CA VAL A 436 -0.26 -9.82 53.55
C VAL A 436 0.12 -10.01 55.02
N ASP A 437 0.44 -8.91 55.70
CA ASP A 437 0.63 -8.91 57.15
C ASP A 437 -0.68 -8.59 57.86
N ILE A 438 -1.14 -9.50 58.71
CA ILE A 438 -2.36 -9.38 59.49
C ILE A 438 -1.98 -9.11 60.95
N HIS A 439 -2.37 -7.95 61.47
CA HIS A 439 -2.06 -7.55 62.84
C HIS A 439 -3.29 -7.65 63.74
N ILE A 440 -3.18 -8.48 64.78
CA ILE A 440 -4.24 -8.74 65.74
C ILE A 440 -3.89 -8.07 67.08
N SER A 441 -4.68 -7.07 67.46
CA SER A 441 -4.62 -6.47 68.80
C SER A 441 -5.53 -7.26 69.75
N ALA A 442 -5.02 -7.66 70.91
CA ALA A 442 -5.75 -8.46 71.89
C ALA A 442 -7.07 -7.81 72.34
N VAL A 443 -7.07 -6.49 72.53
CA VAL A 443 -8.25 -5.73 72.96
C VAL A 443 -9.23 -5.51 71.81
N ALA A 444 -8.75 -5.18 70.61
CA ALA A 444 -9.61 -4.89 69.46
C ALA A 444 -10.23 -6.16 68.85
N ALA A 445 -9.56 -7.31 68.93
CA ALA A 445 -10.05 -8.54 68.33
C ALA A 445 -11.10 -9.25 69.19
N LEU A 446 -10.92 -9.28 70.52
CA LEU A 446 -11.86 -9.93 71.45
C LEU A 446 -13.13 -9.11 71.70
N LEU A 447 -13.04 -7.77 71.72
CA LEU A 447 -14.18 -6.89 72.05
C LEU A 447 -14.79 -6.19 70.82
N GLN A 448 -13.99 -5.88 69.79
CA GLN A 448 -14.44 -5.05 68.66
C GLN A 448 -14.44 -5.78 67.30
N ARG A 449 -14.02 -7.05 67.24
CA ARG A 449 -13.90 -7.85 66.00
C ARG A 449 -13.12 -7.11 64.90
N ARG A 450 -12.09 -6.36 65.28
CA ARG A 450 -11.28 -5.53 64.38
C ARG A 450 -9.86 -6.03 64.27
N VAL A 451 -9.35 -6.10 63.05
CA VAL A 451 -7.95 -6.39 62.72
C VAL A 451 -7.38 -5.31 61.83
N SER A 452 -6.07 -5.30 61.65
CA SER A 452 -5.40 -4.42 60.68
C SER A 452 -4.62 -5.22 59.66
N PHE A 453 -4.52 -4.70 58.45
CA PHE A 453 -3.80 -5.33 57.34
C PHE A 453 -2.69 -4.41 56.83
N SER A 454 -1.57 -4.99 56.41
CA SER A 454 -0.57 -4.33 55.56
C SER A 454 -0.36 -5.22 54.33
N PHE A 455 -0.30 -4.62 53.16
CA PHE A 455 -0.20 -5.35 51.89
C PHE A 455 1.15 -5.06 51.23
N ASP A 456 1.90 -6.10 50.89
CA ASP A 456 3.09 -5.96 50.06
C ASP A 456 2.68 -6.02 48.60
N ILE A 457 2.85 -4.88 47.93
CA ILE A 457 2.36 -4.69 46.57
C ILE A 457 3.53 -4.46 45.62
N GLU A 458 3.55 -5.21 44.53
CA GLU A 458 4.46 -5.00 43.40
C GLU A 458 3.74 -4.19 42.32
N ASN A 459 4.37 -3.11 41.84
CA ASN A 459 3.84 -2.34 40.72
C ASN A 459 4.34 -2.94 39.39
N PRO A 460 3.47 -3.62 38.61
CA PRO A 460 3.89 -4.25 37.38
C PRO A 460 3.99 -3.26 36.20
N LEU A 461 3.68 -1.97 36.41
CA LEU A 461 3.66 -0.95 35.36
C LEU A 461 5.03 -0.27 35.20
N ASP A 462 5.26 0.30 34.02
CA ASP A 462 6.38 1.24 33.77
C ASP A 462 6.02 2.68 34.19
N ALA A 463 4.98 2.83 35.02
CA ALA A 463 4.40 4.10 35.46
C ALA A 463 4.19 4.09 36.98
N THR A 464 4.08 5.28 37.58
CA THR A 464 3.80 5.39 39.02
C THR A 464 2.36 4.92 39.29
N LEU A 465 2.20 4.02 40.26
CA LEU A 465 0.90 3.50 40.67
C LEU A 465 0.53 4.01 42.06
N GLU A 466 -0.58 4.72 42.18
CA GLU A 466 -1.15 5.12 43.46
C GLU A 466 -2.45 4.35 43.74
N ILE A 467 -2.55 3.75 44.91
CA ILE A 467 -3.77 3.09 45.37
C ILE A 467 -4.52 4.08 46.25
N ARG A 468 -5.75 4.45 45.83
CA ARG A 468 -6.56 5.47 46.53
C ARG A 468 -7.59 4.85 47.45
N ASP A 469 -8.34 3.90 46.93
CA ASP A 469 -9.42 3.23 47.63
C ASP A 469 -9.35 1.74 47.34
N ILE A 470 -9.59 0.92 48.36
CA ILE A 470 -9.77 -0.52 48.22
C ILE A 470 -10.97 -0.97 49.04
N GLU A 471 -11.75 -1.87 48.48
CA GLU A 471 -12.77 -2.65 49.14
C GLU A 471 -12.55 -4.11 48.73
N LEU A 472 -12.24 -4.97 49.70
CA LEU A 472 -11.91 -6.37 49.44
C LEU A 472 -12.45 -7.29 50.55
N ASP A 473 -12.73 -8.53 50.17
CA ASP A 473 -13.05 -9.63 51.08
C ASP A 473 -11.89 -10.63 51.08
N CYS A 474 -11.51 -11.08 52.26
CA CYS A 474 -10.45 -12.05 52.48
C CYS A 474 -11.04 -13.41 52.86
N PHE A 475 -10.55 -14.48 52.26
CA PHE A 475 -10.96 -15.85 52.53
C PHE A 475 -9.76 -16.71 52.86
N VAL A 476 -9.94 -17.67 53.78
CA VAL A 476 -8.96 -18.71 54.07
C VAL A 476 -9.67 -20.04 53.95
N LYS A 477 -9.19 -20.92 53.06
CA LYS A 477 -9.80 -22.23 52.77
C LYS A 477 -11.30 -22.12 52.45
N GLY A 478 -11.66 -21.11 51.64
CA GLY A 478 -13.04 -20.82 51.23
C GLY A 478 -13.94 -20.14 52.29
N ALA A 479 -13.47 -19.96 53.53
CA ALA A 479 -14.24 -19.27 54.56
C ALA A 479 -13.96 -17.76 54.54
N HIS A 480 -15.01 -16.94 54.46
CA HIS A 480 -14.90 -15.47 54.52
C HIS A 480 -14.47 -15.02 55.92
N ILE A 481 -13.23 -14.53 56.05
CA ILE A 481 -12.66 -14.17 57.35
C ILE A 481 -12.77 -12.68 57.65
N ALA A 482 -12.62 -11.81 56.65
CA ALA A 482 -12.61 -10.37 56.87
C ALA A 482 -13.09 -9.58 55.64
N SER A 483 -13.73 -8.44 55.89
CA SER A 483 -13.96 -7.41 54.88
C SER A 483 -13.12 -6.17 55.22
N VAL A 484 -12.38 -5.67 54.23
CA VAL A 484 -11.52 -4.50 54.33
C VAL A 484 -12.06 -3.40 53.44
N LYS A 485 -12.27 -2.21 54.00
CA LYS A 485 -12.60 -1.01 53.24
C LYS A 485 -11.73 0.13 53.71
N HIS A 486 -10.92 0.68 52.80
CA HIS A 486 -9.96 1.70 53.15
C HIS A 486 -9.75 2.73 52.05
N ARG A 487 -9.50 3.96 52.46
CA ARG A 487 -9.13 5.08 51.60
C ARG A 487 -7.77 5.62 52.05
N PHE A 488 -6.76 5.45 51.20
CA PHE A 488 -5.39 5.91 51.43
C PHE A 488 -5.23 7.42 51.17
N TRP A 489 -6.14 8.02 50.39
CA TRP A 489 -6.12 9.46 50.09
C TRP A 489 -6.98 10.29 51.05
N SER A 490 -6.43 11.38 51.60
CA SER A 490 -7.21 12.36 52.39
C SER A 490 -6.91 13.78 51.94
N GLN A 491 -7.95 14.62 51.85
CA GLN A 491 -7.78 16.07 51.60
C GLN A 491 -7.11 16.79 52.79
N ASN A 492 -7.13 16.19 53.98
CA ASN A 492 -6.43 16.70 55.15
C ASN A 492 -5.02 16.09 55.20
N LYS A 493 -3.99 16.95 55.26
CA LYS A 493 -2.52 16.71 55.19
C LYS A 493 -1.91 15.59 56.07
N LYS A 494 -2.69 14.78 56.78
CA LYS A 494 -2.22 13.73 57.71
C LYS A 494 -2.23 12.31 57.13
N ALA A 495 -2.91 12.03 56.01
CA ALA A 495 -2.82 10.71 55.37
C ALA A 495 -1.65 10.67 54.38
N ARG A 496 -0.86 9.59 54.41
CA ARG A 496 0.18 9.33 53.40
C ARG A 496 -0.46 8.65 52.21
N ASN A 497 -0.35 9.24 51.03
CA ASN A 497 -0.72 8.59 49.78
C ASN A 497 0.09 7.31 49.62
N PHE A 498 -0.54 6.22 49.20
CA PHE A 498 0.16 4.97 48.93
C PHE A 498 0.58 4.96 47.45
N ILE A 499 1.83 5.35 47.20
CA ILE A 499 2.41 5.57 45.87
C ILE A 499 3.58 4.62 45.67
N ILE A 500 3.42 3.70 44.73
CA ILE A 500 4.40 2.68 44.38
C ILE A 500 5.12 3.11 43.09
N PRO A 501 6.44 3.32 43.13
CA PRO A 501 7.22 3.66 41.92
C PRO A 501 7.14 2.56 40.83
N PRO A 502 7.47 2.89 39.57
CA PRO A 502 7.48 1.92 38.47
C PRO A 502 8.35 0.70 38.79
N LYS A 503 7.84 -0.52 38.57
CA LYS A 503 8.56 -1.79 38.76
C LYS A 503 9.15 -2.02 40.17
N GLU A 504 8.65 -1.31 41.17
CA GLU A 504 9.08 -1.45 42.56
C GLU A 504 8.04 -2.17 43.43
N LYS A 505 8.50 -2.64 44.59
CA LYS A 505 7.69 -3.24 45.66
C LYS A 505 7.55 -2.27 46.81
N GLN A 506 6.36 -2.18 47.39
CA GLN A 506 6.12 -1.37 48.57
C GLN A 506 5.05 -1.97 49.48
N THR A 507 5.32 -1.93 50.78
CA THR A 507 4.35 -2.26 51.82
C THR A 507 3.40 -1.09 52.04
N SER A 508 2.10 -1.37 52.04
CA SER A 508 1.06 -0.37 52.31
C SER A 508 1.18 0.19 53.73
N PRO A 509 0.72 1.44 53.96
CA PRO A 509 0.39 1.85 55.31
C PRO A 509 -0.58 0.86 55.96
N ARG A 510 -0.47 0.67 57.27
CA ARG A 510 -1.36 -0.21 58.03
C ARG A 510 -2.80 0.26 57.88
N VAL A 511 -3.66 -0.60 57.34
CA VAL A 511 -5.09 -0.39 57.14
C VAL A 511 -5.83 -0.78 58.43
N PRO A 512 -6.35 0.18 59.22
CA PRO A 512 -6.99 -0.12 60.48
C PRO A 512 -8.47 -0.50 60.29
N HIS A 513 -9.06 -1.10 61.33
CA HIS A 513 -10.50 -1.34 61.46
C HIS A 513 -11.13 -2.26 60.39
N ALA A 514 -10.37 -3.19 59.83
CA ALA A 514 -10.96 -4.24 59.01
C ALA A 514 -11.87 -5.14 59.87
N TRP A 515 -13.04 -5.49 59.32
CA TRP A 515 -14.10 -6.17 60.05
C TRP A 515 -13.95 -7.68 59.92
N LEU A 516 -13.82 -8.39 61.05
CA LEU A 516 -13.84 -9.85 61.06
C LEU A 516 -15.28 -10.35 60.93
N VAL A 517 -15.54 -11.12 59.87
CA VAL A 517 -16.86 -11.69 59.57
C VAL A 517 -17.03 -13.04 60.25
N ALA A 518 -15.98 -13.85 60.29
CA ALA A 518 -15.97 -15.13 61.00
C ALA A 518 -15.65 -14.93 62.49
N ASP A 519 -16.15 -15.85 63.34
CA ASP A 519 -15.81 -15.86 64.76
C ASP A 519 -14.29 -15.98 64.94
N PHE A 520 -13.75 -15.16 65.84
CA PHE A 520 -12.32 -14.98 66.08
C PHE A 520 -11.57 -16.32 66.22
N VAL A 521 -12.12 -17.26 66.99
CA VAL A 521 -11.53 -18.59 67.21
C VAL A 521 -11.44 -19.39 65.91
N LYS A 522 -12.47 -19.33 65.07
CA LYS A 522 -12.51 -20.04 63.78
C LYS A 522 -11.51 -19.44 62.78
N THR A 523 -11.38 -18.11 62.75
CA THR A 523 -10.39 -17.42 61.93
C THR A 523 -8.96 -17.83 62.33
N ILE A 524 -8.68 -17.90 63.64
CA ILE A 524 -7.37 -18.33 64.15
C ILE A 524 -7.10 -19.79 63.82
N GLN A 525 -8.08 -20.68 64.04
CA GLN A 525 -7.92 -22.09 63.75
C GLN A 525 -7.61 -22.33 62.27
N LEU A 526 -8.28 -21.60 61.37
CA LEU A 526 -8.05 -21.69 59.93
C LEU A 526 -6.70 -21.11 59.53
N ALA A 527 -6.29 -20.00 60.16
CA ALA A 527 -5.07 -19.29 59.81
C ALA A 527 -3.78 -19.88 60.44
N CYS A 528 -3.89 -20.62 61.54
CA CYS A 528 -2.78 -21.33 62.18
C CYS A 528 -2.62 -22.79 61.71
N GLY A 529 -3.54 -23.31 60.90
CA GLY A 529 -3.32 -24.58 60.22
C GLY A 529 -2.23 -24.41 59.16
N GLY A 530 -1.14 -25.17 59.25
CA GLY A 530 0.03 -25.05 58.36
C GLY A 530 -0.33 -24.93 56.87
N GLU A 531 0.45 -24.11 56.15
CA GLU A 531 0.29 -23.78 54.72
C GLU A 531 -1.08 -23.16 54.36
N ALA A 532 -1.63 -22.31 55.24
CA ALA A 532 -2.80 -21.52 54.88
C ALA A 532 -2.41 -20.38 53.93
N PHE A 533 -3.10 -20.28 52.79
CA PHE A 533 -3.05 -19.11 51.92
C PHE A 533 -4.31 -18.26 52.05
N LEU A 534 -4.19 -17.01 51.63
CA LEU A 534 -5.26 -16.03 51.60
C LEU A 534 -5.78 -15.87 50.17
N ASP A 535 -7.08 -16.08 49.98
CA ASP A 535 -7.76 -15.63 48.77
C ASP A 535 -8.33 -14.22 49.01
N VAL A 536 -8.08 -13.29 48.11
CA VAL A 536 -8.56 -11.91 48.21
C VAL A 536 -9.47 -11.59 47.04
N LYS A 537 -10.73 -11.31 47.32
CA LYS A 537 -11.70 -10.81 46.35
C LYS A 537 -11.80 -9.30 46.44
N VAL A 538 -11.25 -8.59 45.46
CA VAL A 538 -11.36 -7.14 45.36
C VAL A 538 -12.73 -6.76 44.80
N LYS A 539 -13.58 -6.20 45.66
CA LYS A 539 -14.93 -5.72 45.31
C LYS A 539 -14.94 -4.37 44.61
N SER A 540 -13.95 -3.54 44.89
CA SER A 540 -13.73 -2.28 44.19
C SER A 540 -12.33 -1.76 44.53
N ALA A 541 -11.56 -1.35 43.55
CA ALA A 541 -10.35 -0.56 43.75
C ALA A 541 -10.36 0.71 42.90
N THR A 542 -9.84 1.79 43.48
CA THR A 542 -9.51 3.03 42.76
C THR A 542 -8.00 3.15 42.68
N LEU A 543 -7.48 3.07 41.46
CA LEU A 543 -6.07 3.24 41.14
C LEU A 543 -5.87 4.57 40.44
N ARG A 544 -4.73 5.22 40.70
CA ARG A 544 -4.26 6.37 39.94
C ARG A 544 -2.93 6.04 39.30
N ILE A 545 -2.88 6.08 37.97
CA ILE A 545 -1.64 5.94 37.19
C ILE A 545 -1.26 7.35 36.76
N ASP A 546 -0.26 7.91 37.43
CA ASP A 546 0.11 9.33 37.34
C ASP A 546 -1.09 10.28 37.60
N ARG A 547 -1.72 10.82 36.54
CA ARG A 547 -2.90 11.69 36.60
C ARG A 547 -4.20 10.96 36.28
N PHE A 548 -4.11 9.81 35.62
CA PHE A 548 -5.27 9.06 35.17
C PHE A 548 -5.86 8.24 36.32
N ILE A 549 -7.17 8.29 36.53
CA ILE A 549 -7.86 7.56 37.61
C ILE A 549 -8.70 6.44 37.01
N LEU A 550 -8.42 5.21 37.43
CA LEU A 550 -9.22 4.02 37.17
C LEU A 550 -10.07 3.72 38.42
N GLN A 551 -11.39 3.66 38.27
CA GLN A 551 -12.33 3.38 39.36
C GLN A 551 -13.12 2.11 39.09
N GLY A 552 -13.54 1.43 40.16
CA GLY A 552 -14.44 0.29 40.09
C GLY A 552 -13.78 -1.00 39.60
N LEU A 553 -12.46 -1.15 39.76
CA LEU A 553 -11.77 -2.38 39.40
C LEU A 553 -12.19 -3.52 40.33
N THR A 554 -12.52 -4.67 39.75
CA THR A 554 -12.83 -5.91 40.46
C THR A 554 -11.96 -7.03 39.95
N TYR A 555 -11.41 -7.84 40.84
CA TYR A 555 -10.56 -8.99 40.50
C TYR A 555 -10.39 -9.90 41.71
N ASN A 556 -10.00 -11.16 41.47
CA ASN A 556 -9.71 -12.13 42.51
C ASN A 556 -8.22 -12.46 42.49
N LEU A 557 -7.62 -12.51 43.68
CA LEU A 557 -6.27 -12.99 43.90
C LEU A 557 -6.36 -14.26 44.74
N HIS A 558 -5.56 -15.25 44.36
CA HIS A 558 -5.55 -16.57 44.97
C HIS A 558 -4.16 -16.90 45.50
N ASP A 559 -4.12 -17.77 46.50
CA ASP A 559 -2.89 -18.33 47.06
C ASP A 559 -1.89 -17.26 47.56
N ILE A 560 -2.38 -16.17 48.17
CA ILE A 560 -1.52 -15.10 48.69
C ILE A 560 -0.92 -15.53 50.03
N GLU A 561 0.40 -15.41 50.17
CA GLU A 561 1.08 -15.66 51.43
C GLU A 561 0.67 -14.62 52.48
N PHE A 562 0.50 -15.04 53.74
CA PHE A 562 0.19 -14.11 54.82
C PHE A 562 0.90 -14.47 56.11
N LYS A 563 1.15 -13.45 56.95
CA LYS A 563 1.75 -13.62 58.27
C LYS A 563 0.91 -12.95 59.35
N LEU A 564 0.67 -13.69 60.43
CA LEU A 564 -0.03 -13.21 61.61
C LEU A 564 0.94 -12.59 62.60
N HIS A 565 0.71 -11.33 62.94
CA HIS A 565 1.43 -10.62 63.98
C HIS A 565 0.53 -10.46 65.21
N TRP A 566 0.98 -11.03 66.32
CA TRP A 566 0.29 -11.03 67.60
C TRP A 566 0.88 -10.00 68.54
N PHE A 567 0.03 -9.35 69.34
CA PHE A 567 0.44 -8.54 70.50
C PHE A 567 1.44 -7.43 70.17
N HIS A 568 0.99 -6.44 69.39
CA HIS A 568 1.69 -5.16 69.25
C HIS A 568 1.05 -4.06 70.09
#